data_AF-A0A9W8L9X7-F1
#
_entry.id   AF-A0A9W8L9X7-F1
#
_cell.length_a   1.000
_cell.length_b   1.000
_cell.length_c   1.000
_cell.angle_alpha   90.00
_cell.angle_beta   90.00
_cell.angle_gamma   90.00
#
_symmetry.space_group_name_H-M   'P 1'
#
loop_
_entity.id
_entity.type
_entity.pdbx_description
1 polymer ?
#
loop_
_entity_poly.entity_id
_entity_poly.type
_entity_poly.pdbx_seq_one_letter_code
_entity_poly.pdbx_strand_id
1 'polypeptide(L)' 'MSTTDDRIAKAAGFLLYSPPGEVDDVFNDIRGIVNDDDALQQHIGPVLAESNMQQFLAVDVPEQQSS' A
#
# COMPACT_ATOMS: atom_id res chain seq x y z
N MET A 1 -12.40 -22.16 -5.07
CA MET A 1 -12.51 -21.06 -4.09
C MET A 1 -11.11 -20.49 -3.90
N SER A 2 -10.89 -19.18 -4.07
CA SER A 2 -9.65 -18.54 -3.62
C SER A 2 -9.67 -18.48 -2.09
N THR A 3 -8.53 -18.68 -1.43
CA THR A 3 -8.46 -18.51 0.03
C THR A 3 -8.63 -17.03 0.38
N THR A 4 -8.98 -16.73 1.64
CA THR A 4 -9.10 -15.34 2.11
C THR A 4 -7.79 -14.57 1.92
N ASP A 5 -6.67 -15.22 2.24
CA ASP A 5 -5.31 -14.69 2.08
C ASP A 5 -5.01 -14.29 0.62
N ASP A 6 -5.30 -15.19 -0.34
CA ASP A 6 -5.12 -14.90 -1.76
C ASP A 6 -5.96 -13.70 -2.24
N ARG A 7 -7.16 -13.51 -1.66
CA ARG A 7 -8.04 -12.39 -2.01
C ARG A 7 -7.50 -11.07 -1.49
N ILE A 8 -6.95 -11.07 -0.28
CA ILE A 8 -6.34 -9.88 0.33
C ILE A 8 -5.07 -9.51 -0.44
N ALA A 9 -4.21 -10.47 -0.77
CA ALA A 9 -3.03 -10.24 -1.61
C ALA A 9 -3.39 -9.64 -2.97
N LYS A 10 -4.47 -10.11 -3.61
CA LYS A 10 -4.97 -9.53 -4.87
C LYS A 10 -5.51 -8.12 -4.70
N ALA A 11 -6.25 -7.85 -3.62
CA ALA A 11 -6.77 -6.52 -3.34
C ALA A 11 -5.63 -5.52 -3.09
N ALA A 12 -4.63 -5.90 -2.30
CA ALA A 12 -3.42 -5.11 -2.09
C ALA A 12 -2.72 -4.77 -3.41
N GLY A 13 -2.64 -5.72 -4.35
CA GLY A 13 -2.03 -5.53 -5.67
C GLY A 13 -2.61 -4.39 -6.53
N PHE A 14 -3.82 -3.90 -6.24
CA PHE A 14 -4.36 -2.73 -6.95
C PHE A 14 -3.56 -1.45 -6.69
N LEU A 15 -2.82 -1.35 -5.58
CA LEU A 15 -1.94 -0.22 -5.29
C LEU A 15 -0.79 -0.05 -6.30
N LEU A 16 -0.36 -1.12 -6.98
CA LEU A 16 0.66 -1.03 -8.03
C LEU A 16 0.17 -0.23 -9.25
N TYR A 17 -1.15 -0.16 -9.42
CA TYR A 17 -1.80 0.49 -10.55
C TYR A 17 -2.55 1.76 -10.13
N SER A 18 -2.33 2.23 -8.91
CA SER A 18 -2.85 3.51 -8.44
C SER A 18 -2.40 4.63 -9.39
N PRO A 19 -3.27 5.59 -9.73
CA PRO A 19 -2.84 6.82 -10.35
C PRO A 19 -1.77 7.52 -9.50
N PRO A 20 -0.82 8.26 -10.12
CA PRO A 20 0.17 9.04 -9.38
C PRO A 20 -0.50 10.03 -8.44
N GLY A 21 -0.14 9.98 -7.14
CA GLY A 21 -0.71 10.85 -6.11
C GLY A 21 -2.02 10.36 -5.48
N GLU A 22 -2.58 9.23 -5.92
CA GLU A 22 -3.85 8.68 -5.39
C GLU A 22 -3.67 7.41 -4.54
N VAL A 23 -2.43 7.07 -4.16
CA VAL A 23 -2.13 5.82 -3.42
C VAL A 23 -2.90 5.72 -2.10
N ASP A 24 -3.12 6.83 -1.42
CA ASP A 24 -3.87 6.89 -0.17
C ASP A 24 -5.37 6.64 -0.37
N ASP A 25 -5.96 7.18 -1.45
CA ASP A 25 -7.37 6.98 -1.77
C ASP A 25 -7.63 5.51 -2.14
N VAL A 26 -6.78 4.94 -2.99
CA VAL A 26 -6.86 3.52 -3.36
C VAL A 26 -6.63 2.61 -2.15
N PHE A 27 -5.70 2.96 -1.25
CA PHE A 27 -5.51 2.23 -0.01
C PHE A 27 -6.76 2.25 0.87
N ASN A 28 -7.41 3.41 1.02
CA ASN A 28 -8.63 3.54 1.80
C ASN A 28 -9.79 2.72 1.23
N ASP A 29 -9.93 2.65 -0.09
CA ASP A 29 -10.91 1.79 -0.75
C ASP A 29 -10.64 0.31 -0.48
N ILE A 30 -9.39 -0.13 -0.61
CA ILE A 30 -8.98 -1.52 -0.32
C ILE A 30 -9.23 -1.87 1.14
N ARG A 31 -8.90 -0.96 2.06
CA ARG A 31 -9.14 -1.13 3.50
C ARG A 31 -10.63 -1.34 3.79
N GLY A 32 -11.50 -0.55 3.17
CA GLY A 32 -12.96 -0.71 3.29
C GLY A 32 -13.47 -2.05 2.71
N ILE A 33 -12.88 -2.53 1.62
CA ILE A 33 -13.25 -3.81 0.98
C ILE A 33 -12.78 -5.02 1.81
N VAL A 34 -11.54 -4.97 2.33
CA VAL A 34 -10.96 -6.06 3.12
C VAL A 34 -11.57 -6.09 4.52
N ASN A 35 -11.81 -4.93 5.13
CA ASN A 35 -12.45 -4.75 6.44
C ASN A 35 -11.81 -5.60 7.56
N ASP A 36 -10.51 -5.81 7.46
CA ASP A 36 -9.65 -6.51 8.42
C ASP A 36 -8.23 -5.93 8.29
N ASP A 37 -7.93 -4.94 9.13
CA ASP A 37 -6.67 -4.20 9.07
C ASP A 37 -5.47 -5.10 9.39
N ASP A 38 -5.62 -6.02 10.35
CA ASP A 38 -4.56 -6.93 10.77
C ASP A 38 -4.19 -7.88 9.63
N ALA A 39 -5.19 -8.41 8.92
CA ALA A 39 -4.95 -9.26 7.75
C ALA A 39 -4.38 -8.44 6.58
N LEU A 40 -4.89 -7.25 6.29
CA LEU A 40 -4.37 -6.39 5.22
C LEU A 40 -2.89 -6.02 5.44
N GLN A 41 -2.52 -5.70 6.69
CA GLN A 41 -1.17 -5.30 7.05
C GLN A 41 -0.11 -6.37 6.71
N GLN A 42 -0.49 -7.66 6.73
CA GLN A 42 0.43 -8.77 6.38
C GLN A 42 0.85 -8.77 4.91
N HIS A 43 0.06 -8.15 4.01
CA HIS A 43 0.31 -8.18 2.57
C HIS A 43 0.66 -6.82 1.96
N ILE A 44 0.27 -5.72 2.61
CA ILE A 44 0.30 -4.38 2.00
C ILE A 44 1.71 -3.77 1.90
N GLY A 45 2.61 -4.11 2.83
CA GLY A 45 3.93 -3.48 2.95
C GLY A 45 4.81 -3.62 1.69
N PRO A 46 5.02 -4.84 1.16
CA PRO A 46 5.79 -5.03 -0.08
C PRO A 46 5.17 -4.31 -1.29
N VAL A 47 3.84 -4.26 -1.36
CA VAL A 47 3.13 -3.62 -2.48
C VAL A 47 3.25 -2.10 -2.43
N LEU A 48 3.14 -1.50 -1.25
CA LEU A 48 3.39 -0.06 -1.06
C LEU A 48 4.83 0.31 -1.39
N ALA A 49 5.81 -0.50 -0.98
CA ALA A 49 7.20 -0.28 -1.33
C ALA A 49 7.42 -0.30 -2.85
N GLU A 50 6.84 -1.28 -3.54
CA GLU A 50 6.92 -1.36 -5.00
C GLU A 50 6.22 -0.19 -5.69
N SER A 51 5.02 0.19 -5.24
CA SER A 51 4.30 1.37 -5.76
C SER A 51 5.12 2.66 -5.60
N ASN A 52 5.68 2.90 -4.40
CA ASN A 52 6.53 4.05 -4.12
C ASN A 52 7.77 4.09 -5.02
N MET A 53 8.40 2.94 -5.28
CA MET A 53 9.56 2.84 -6.17
C MET A 53 9.19 3.08 -7.63
N GLN A 54 8.09 2.49 -8.11
CA GLN A 54 7.64 2.66 -9.51
C GLN A 54 7.22 4.09 -9.82
N GLN A 55 6.63 4.78 -8.83
CA GLN A 55 6.19 6.17 -8.97
C GLN A 55 7.27 7.21 -8.62
N PHE A 56 8.48 6.77 -8.22
CA PHE A 56 9.55 7.65 -7.75
C PHE A 56 9.08 8.64 -6.66
N LEU A 57 8.34 8.13 -5.67
CA LEU A 57 7.76 8.96 -4.60
C LEU A 57 8.87 9.70 -3.86
N ALA A 58 8.83 11.04 -3.92
CA ALA A 58 9.74 11.90 -3.18
C ALA A 58 9.28 12.04 -1.73
N VAL A 59 10.23 12.01 -0.79
CA VAL A 59 9.98 12.27 0.63
C VAL A 59 10.99 13.27 1.16
N ASP A 60 10.52 14.19 1.98
CA ASP A 60 11.39 15.08 2.73
C ASP A 60 12.00 14.33 3.91
N VAL A 61 13.34 14.29 3.98
CA VAL A 61 14.05 13.76 5.14
C VAL A 61 14.21 14.90 6.15
N PRO A 62 13.67 14.77 7.38
CA PRO A 62 13.86 15.80 8.40
C PRO A 62 15.34 16.10 8.59
N GLU A 63 15.70 17.37 8.78
CA GLU A 63 17.07 17.78 9.03
C GLU A 63 17.65 16.95 10.20
N GLN A 64 18.74 16.22 9.95
CA GLN A 64 19.48 15.58 11.01
C GLN A 64 20.08 16.67 11.89
N GLN A 65 19.43 16.98 13.02
CA GLN A 65 20.04 17.81 14.05
C GLN A 65 21.31 17.12 14.50
N SER A 66 22.44 17.57 13.96
CA SER A 66 23.77 17.12 14.35
C SER A 66 23.99 17.63 15.77
N SER A 67 23.95 16.73 16.74
CA SER A 67 24.33 17.02 18.14
C SER A 67 25.84 17.12 18.29
#